data_AF-F2RFX2-F1
#
_entry.id   AF-F2RFX2-F1
#
_cell.length_a   1.000
_cell.length_b   1.000
_cell.length_c   1.000
_cell.angle_alpha   90.00
_cell.angle_beta   90.00
_cell.angle_gamma   90.00
#
_symmetry.space_group_name_H-M   'P 1'
#
loop_
_entity.id
_entity.type
_entity.pdbx_description
1 polymer ?
#
loop_
_entity_poly.entity_id
_entity_poly.type
_entity_poly.pdbx_seq_one_letter_code
_entity_poly.pdbx_strand_id
1 'polypeptide(L)'
;MKTYTGPTIGGATATIQCPDWCTTDHAYWDDTADDCFHQSKPLEIQAPRDRDSRRTAPPFPLMGAELRMHSTDPAPAAACLWVQFSEDKADGLELDTAGVDQLLAGLDAYRAGLADLREKLAAAENERRKR
;
A
#
# COMPACT_ATOMS: atom_id res chain seq x y z
N MET A 1 -21.30 -4.72 6.95
CA MET A 1 -20.57 -4.23 8.15
C MET A 1 -20.21 -5.45 8.99
N LYS A 2 -18.92 -5.65 9.27
CA LYS A 2 -18.44 -6.79 10.08
C LYS A 2 -18.18 -6.29 11.50
N THR A 3 -18.35 -7.15 12.48
CA THR A 3 -17.99 -6.87 13.88
C THR A 3 -16.91 -7.82 14.33
N TYR A 4 -16.00 -7.32 15.14
CA TYR A 4 -15.06 -8.14 15.90
C TYR A 4 -15.35 -7.98 17.39
N THR A 5 -15.37 -9.08 18.14
CA THR A 5 -15.49 -9.07 19.60
C THR A 5 -14.31 -9.84 20.17
N GLY A 6 -13.50 -9.17 20.98
CA GLY A 6 -12.23 -9.70 21.48
C GLY A 6 -11.86 -9.09 22.84
N PRO A 7 -10.75 -9.55 23.45
CA PRO A 7 -10.25 -8.99 24.68
C PRO A 7 -9.79 -7.54 24.48
N THR A 8 -9.83 -6.73 25.53
CA THR A 8 -9.18 -5.41 25.56
C THR A 8 -7.83 -5.49 26.28
N ILE A 9 -6.98 -4.45 26.15
CA ILE A 9 -5.69 -4.40 26.87
C ILE A 9 -5.93 -4.54 28.38
N GLY A 10 -7.03 -3.96 28.87
CA GLY A 10 -7.46 -4.04 30.26
C GLY A 10 -8.06 -5.38 30.71
N GLY A 11 -8.10 -6.39 29.85
CA GLY A 11 -8.65 -7.72 30.15
C GLY A 11 -10.19 -7.79 30.16
N ALA A 12 -10.87 -6.74 29.71
CA ALA A 12 -12.31 -6.78 29.45
C ALA A 12 -12.58 -7.35 28.05
N THR A 13 -13.83 -7.34 27.60
CA THR A 13 -14.21 -7.69 26.24
C THR A 13 -14.89 -6.49 25.59
N ALA A 14 -14.51 -6.18 24.35
CA ALA A 14 -15.13 -5.11 23.58
C ALA A 14 -15.54 -5.61 22.20
N THR A 15 -16.58 -4.98 21.64
CA THR A 15 -17.02 -5.21 20.26
C THR A 15 -16.75 -3.97 19.44
N ILE A 16 -15.94 -4.10 18.40
CA ILE A 16 -15.67 -3.01 17.44
C ILE A 16 -16.38 -3.26 16.11
N GLN A 17 -16.67 -2.16 15.43
CA GLN A 17 -17.28 -2.17 14.11
C GLN A 17 -16.18 -2.01 13.06
N CYS A 18 -15.99 -3.04 12.24
CA CYS A 18 -15.06 -2.96 11.13
C CYS A 18 -15.72 -2.21 9.97
N PRO A 19 -15.02 -1.22 9.37
CA PRO A 19 -15.41 -0.65 8.10
C PRO A 19 -15.60 -1.73 7.02
N ASP A 20 -16.42 -1.45 6.02
CA ASP A 20 -16.69 -2.37 4.91
C ASP A 20 -15.45 -2.70 4.07
N TRP A 21 -14.52 -1.75 3.97
CA TRP A 21 -13.23 -1.92 3.31
C TRP A 21 -12.20 -2.70 4.12
N CYS A 22 -12.44 -2.94 5.42
CA CYS A 22 -11.50 -3.69 6.26
C CYS A 22 -11.43 -5.15 5.83
N THR A 23 -10.21 -5.61 5.57
CA THR A 23 -9.91 -6.99 5.15
C THR A 23 -9.19 -7.80 6.21
N THR A 24 -8.73 -7.17 7.29
CA THR A 24 -8.07 -7.83 8.42
C THR A 24 -9.01 -8.81 9.12
N ASP A 25 -8.54 -10.04 9.32
CA ASP A 25 -9.21 -11.02 10.17
C ASP A 25 -8.70 -10.89 11.61
N HIS A 26 -9.31 -9.96 12.35
CA HIS A 26 -8.91 -9.66 13.73
C HIS A 26 -9.00 -10.86 14.68
N ALA A 27 -9.89 -11.83 14.41
CA ALA A 27 -10.01 -13.03 15.23
C ALA A 27 -8.85 -14.01 15.01
N TYR A 28 -8.34 -14.10 13.78
CA TYR A 28 -7.18 -14.92 13.47
C TYR A 28 -5.89 -14.40 14.10
N TRP A 29 -5.73 -13.07 14.16
CA TRP A 29 -4.53 -12.43 14.71
C TRP A 29 -4.54 -12.30 16.24
N ASP A 30 -5.62 -12.72 16.91
CA ASP A 30 -5.85 -12.54 18.35
C ASP A 30 -5.66 -11.08 18.78
N ASP A 31 -6.12 -10.18 17.91
CA ASP A 31 -5.97 -8.74 18.10
C ASP A 31 -6.73 -8.30 19.34
N THR A 32 -6.14 -7.37 20.09
CA THR A 32 -6.85 -6.71 21.17
C THR A 32 -7.88 -5.75 20.55
N ALA A 33 -9.15 -5.87 20.94
CA ALA A 33 -10.25 -5.14 20.30
C ALA A 33 -10.12 -3.62 20.40
N ASP A 34 -9.45 -3.08 21.43
CA ASP A 34 -9.16 -1.65 21.61
C ASP A 34 -7.73 -1.24 21.19
N ASP A 35 -6.98 -2.15 20.56
CA ASP A 35 -5.62 -1.91 20.09
C ASP A 35 -5.34 -2.75 18.83
N CYS A 36 -6.10 -2.44 17.79
CA CYS A 36 -5.94 -3.03 16.47
C CYS A 36 -6.19 -2.02 15.36
N PHE A 37 -5.69 -2.34 14.16
CA PHE A 37 -5.86 -1.53 12.97
C PHE A 37 -6.74 -2.23 11.94
N HIS A 38 -7.76 -1.52 11.48
CA HIS A 38 -8.47 -1.89 10.26
C HIS A 38 -7.59 -1.60 9.05
N GLN A 39 -7.45 -2.56 8.14
CA GLN A 39 -6.60 -2.42 6.94
C GLN A 39 -7.36 -2.81 5.68
N SER A 40 -7.25 -1.98 4.64
CA SER A 40 -7.73 -2.37 3.31
C SER A 40 -6.84 -3.46 2.70
N LYS A 41 -7.29 -4.05 1.60
CA LYS A 41 -6.37 -4.82 0.75
C LYS A 41 -5.22 -3.91 0.30
N PRO A 42 -3.96 -4.38 0.29
CA PRO A 42 -2.85 -3.57 -0.20
C PRO A 42 -2.94 -3.38 -1.72
N LEU A 43 -2.59 -2.17 -2.16
CA LEU A 43 -2.24 -1.87 -3.54
C LEU A 43 -0.73 -1.96 -3.69
N GLU A 44 -0.25 -2.76 -4.63
CA GLU A 44 1.18 -3.06 -4.77
C GLU A 44 1.69 -2.76 -6.18
N ILE A 45 2.87 -2.15 -6.26
CA ILE A 45 3.66 -2.03 -7.48
C ILE A 45 4.73 -3.11 -7.47
N GLN A 46 4.61 -4.07 -8.36
CA GLN A 46 5.58 -5.14 -8.54
C GLN A 46 6.70 -4.71 -9.50
N ALA A 47 7.92 -5.15 -9.23
CA ALA A 47 9.02 -4.93 -10.17
C ALA A 47 8.77 -5.68 -11.49
N PRO A 48 8.94 -5.03 -12.66
CA PRO A 48 8.86 -5.74 -13.93
C PRO A 48 10.01 -6.73 -14.07
N ARG A 49 9.82 -7.74 -14.91
CA ARG A 49 10.89 -8.71 -15.22
C ARG A 49 12.08 -7.99 -15.86
N ASP A 50 13.29 -8.29 -15.38
CA ASP A 50 14.51 -7.79 -16.00
C ASP A 50 14.67 -8.33 -17.43
N ARG A 51 15.27 -7.52 -18.32
CA ARG A 51 15.54 -7.93 -19.70
C ARG A 51 16.55 -9.08 -19.79
N ASP A 52 17.52 -9.10 -18.88
CA ASP A 52 18.47 -10.19 -18.70
C ASP A 52 17.81 -11.19 -17.75
N SER A 53 17.37 -12.31 -18.29
CA SER A 53 16.66 -13.36 -17.55
C SER A 53 17.45 -13.93 -16.36
N ARG A 54 18.72 -13.56 -16.20
CA ARG A 54 19.59 -13.93 -15.08
C ARG A 54 19.37 -13.08 -13.83
N ARG A 55 18.70 -11.92 -13.92
CA ARG A 55 18.34 -11.11 -12.75
C ARG A 55 16.87 -11.29 -12.44
N THR A 56 16.59 -11.92 -11.31
CA THR A 56 15.23 -12.03 -10.78
C THR A 56 14.84 -10.70 -10.15
N ALA A 57 13.64 -10.23 -10.46
CA ALA A 57 13.00 -9.16 -9.71
C ALA A 57 12.91 -9.55 -8.21
N PRO A 58 12.97 -8.60 -7.27
CA PRO A 58 12.66 -8.89 -5.88
C PRO A 58 11.31 -9.60 -5.76
N PRO A 59 11.18 -10.58 -4.85
CA PRO A 59 9.92 -11.29 -4.65
C PRO A 59 8.85 -10.44 -3.94
N PHE A 60 9.22 -9.25 -3.46
CA PHE A 60 8.36 -8.32 -2.75
C PHE A 60 8.04 -7.07 -3.61
N PRO A 61 6.91 -6.38 -3.33
CA PRO A 61 6.55 -5.15 -4.02
C PRO A 61 7.62 -4.06 -3.89
N LEU A 62 7.82 -3.26 -4.94
CA LEU A 62 8.64 -2.04 -4.87
C LEU A 62 7.97 -0.96 -4.02
N MET A 63 6.64 -0.98 -3.95
CA MET A 63 5.84 -0.11 -3.11
C MET A 63 4.49 -0.77 -2.82
N GLY A 64 4.08 -0.73 -1.56
CA GLY A 64 2.75 -1.12 -1.11
C GLY A 64 2.04 0.07 -0.49
N ALA A 65 0.73 0.17 -0.65
CA ALA A 65 -0.09 1.17 0.01
C ALA A 65 -1.41 0.55 0.50
N GLU A 66 -1.82 0.87 1.71
CA GLU A 66 -3.09 0.43 2.29
C GLU A 66 -3.74 1.54 3.11
N LEU A 67 -5.07 1.56 3.13
CA LEU A 67 -5.81 2.41 4.06
C LEU A 67 -5.76 1.75 5.44
N ARG A 68 -5.34 2.52 6.46
CA ARG A 68 -5.34 2.10 7.86
C ARG A 68 -6.21 3.03 8.70
N MET A 69 -6.87 2.46 9.70
CA MET A 69 -7.59 3.22 10.72
C MET A 69 -7.51 2.47 12.05
N HIS A 70 -7.21 3.19 13.13
CA HIS A 70 -7.15 2.58 14.45
C HIS A 70 -8.57 2.29 14.97
N SER A 71 -8.74 1.16 15.66
CA SER A 71 -10.04 0.70 16.18
C SER A 71 -10.68 1.65 17.20
N THR A 72 -9.89 2.42 17.94
CA THR A 72 -10.38 3.37 18.96
C THR A 72 -10.60 4.79 18.44
N ASP A 73 -10.17 5.10 17.22
CA ASP A 73 -10.45 6.37 16.56
C ASP A 73 -11.10 6.13 15.19
N PRO A 74 -12.43 5.91 15.15
CA PRO A 74 -13.15 5.61 13.93
C PRO A 74 -13.47 6.85 13.09
N ALA A 75 -12.95 8.03 13.46
CA ALA A 75 -13.19 9.24 12.70
C ALA A 75 -12.51 9.14 11.31
N PRO A 76 -13.14 9.63 10.23
CA PRO A 76 -12.51 9.61 8.90
C PRO A 76 -11.15 10.31 8.84
N ALA A 77 -10.91 11.30 9.71
CA ALA A 77 -9.64 12.02 9.80
C ALA A 77 -8.51 11.21 10.48
N ALA A 78 -8.84 10.14 11.20
CA ALA A 78 -7.88 9.23 11.82
C ALA A 78 -7.44 8.11 10.87
N ALA A 79 -8.09 7.98 9.71
CA ALA A 79 -7.65 7.09 8.67
C ALA A 79 -6.46 7.69 7.92
N CYS A 80 -5.44 6.88 7.64
CA CYS A 80 -4.26 7.28 6.88
C CYS A 80 -3.99 6.29 5.75
N LEU A 81 -3.30 6.75 4.70
CA LEU A 81 -2.68 5.85 3.74
C LEU A 81 -1.30 5.46 4.27
N TRP A 82 -1.10 4.18 4.57
CA TRP A 82 0.19 3.64 4.99
C TRP A 82 0.93 3.11 3.77
N VAL A 83 2.03 3.78 3.41
CA VAL A 83 2.86 3.44 2.25
C VAL A 83 4.15 2.79 2.72
N GLN A 84 4.56 1.67 2.11
CA GLN A 84 5.76 0.90 2.44
C GLN A 84 6.64 0.72 1.20
N PHE A 85 7.96 0.73 1.35
CA PHE A 85 8.90 0.56 0.23
C PHE A 85 9.82 -0.67 0.39
N SER A 86 9.72 -1.36 1.53
CA SER A 86 10.48 -2.57 1.84
C SER A 86 9.59 -3.69 2.36
N GLU A 87 10.09 -4.93 2.23
CA GLU A 87 9.45 -6.14 2.76
C GLU A 87 9.21 -6.05 4.27
N ASP A 88 10.18 -5.50 5.01
CA ASP A 88 10.17 -5.43 6.47
C ASP A 88 9.31 -4.30 7.03
N LYS A 89 8.71 -3.47 6.16
CA LYS A 89 7.83 -2.34 6.54
C LYS A 89 8.48 -1.30 7.46
N ALA A 90 9.79 -1.33 7.61
CA ALA A 90 10.54 -0.43 8.49
C ALA A 90 10.64 1.01 7.97
N ASP A 91 10.32 1.20 6.69
CA ASP A 91 10.37 2.47 5.96
C ASP A 91 8.97 3.03 5.66
N GLY A 92 7.96 2.60 6.42
CA GLY A 92 6.60 3.01 6.21
C GLY A 92 6.33 4.50 6.49
N LEU A 93 5.45 5.11 5.70
CA LEU A 93 4.98 6.49 5.84
C LEU A 93 3.47 6.53 6.02
N GLU A 94 3.00 7.23 7.04
CA GLU A 94 1.57 7.56 7.20
C GLU A 94 1.29 8.86 6.47
N LEU A 95 0.38 8.81 5.49
CA LEU A 95 -0.03 9.96 4.71
C LEU A 95 -1.47 10.33 5.07
N ASP A 96 -1.66 11.61 5.36
CA ASP A 96 -2.98 12.24 5.34
C ASP A 96 -3.41 12.52 3.89
N THR A 97 -4.59 13.12 3.70
CA THR A 97 -5.10 13.44 2.35
C THR A 97 -4.15 14.31 1.53
N ALA A 98 -3.50 15.31 2.15
CA ALA A 98 -2.58 16.19 1.44
C ALA A 98 -1.29 15.46 1.03
N GLY A 99 -0.77 14.57 1.88
CA GLY A 99 0.34 13.69 1.55
C GLY A 99 -0.01 12.72 0.41
N VAL A 100 -1.23 12.18 0.41
CA VAL A 100 -1.74 11.35 -0.71
C VAL A 100 -1.80 12.13 -2.01
N ASP A 101 -2.31 13.37 -1.99
CA ASP A 101 -2.36 14.23 -3.17
C ASP A 101 -0.97 14.52 -3.75
N GLN A 102 0.02 14.77 -2.88
CA GLN A 102 1.42 14.95 -3.30
C GLN A 102 2.00 13.67 -3.92
N LEU A 103 1.73 12.51 -3.31
CA LEU A 103 2.16 11.23 -3.85
C LEU A 103 1.56 10.97 -5.23
N LEU A 104 0.25 11.20 -5.40
CA LEU A 104 -0.42 11.06 -6.69
C LEU A 104 0.18 11.97 -7.76
N ALA A 105 0.44 13.24 -7.44
CA ALA A 105 1.10 14.17 -8.35
C ALA A 105 2.52 13.69 -8.74
N GLY A 106 3.27 13.15 -7.80
CA GLY A 106 4.59 12.55 -8.05
C GLY A 106 4.52 11.34 -8.98
N LEU A 107 3.52 10.46 -8.78
CA LEU A 107 3.28 9.29 -9.62
C LEU A 107 2.87 9.65 -11.04
N ASP A 108 2.05 10.69 -11.21
CA ASP A 108 1.66 11.19 -12.52
C ASP A 108 2.88 11.73 -13.30
N ALA A 109 3.74 12.50 -12.62
CA ALA A 109 4.99 12.97 -13.21
C ALA A 109 5.92 11.80 -13.60
N TYR A 110 6.05 10.81 -12.72
CA TYR A 110 6.84 9.60 -12.97
C TYR A 110 6.31 8.81 -14.18
N ARG A 111 4.99 8.61 -14.25
CA ARG A 111 4.31 7.95 -15.37
C ARG A 111 4.57 8.67 -16.69
N ALA A 112 4.45 10.00 -16.70
CA ALA A 112 4.72 10.81 -17.90
C ALA A 112 6.19 10.67 -18.34
N GLY A 113 7.14 10.70 -17.40
CA GLY A 113 8.56 10.47 -17.68
C GLY A 113 8.86 9.09 -18.26
N LEU A 114 8.23 8.03 -17.72
CA LEU A 114 8.38 6.68 -18.27
C LEU A 114 7.84 6.55 -19.71
N ALA A 115 6.72 7.21 -20.01
CA ALA A 115 6.16 7.21 -21.36
C ALA A 115 7.12 7.86 -22.37
N ASP A 116 7.67 9.02 -22.03
CA ASP A 116 8.68 9.72 -22.85
C ASP A 116 9.95 8.87 -23.06
N LEU A 117 10.46 8.22 -22.00
CA LEU A 117 11.60 7.30 -22.13
C LEU A 117 11.30 6.11 -23.06
N ARG A 118 10.08 5.56 -23.01
CA ARG A 118 9.64 4.48 -23.91
C ARG A 118 9.60 4.95 -25.36
N GLU A 119 9.11 6.16 -25.63
CA GLU A 119 9.08 6.73 -26.98
C GLU A 119 10.50 6.93 -27.54
N LYS A 120 11.41 7.47 -26.73
CA LYS A 120 12.84 7.60 -27.10
C LYS A 120 13.48 6.25 -27.40
N LEU A 121 13.19 5.23 -26.59
CA LEU A 121 13.67 3.86 -26.84
C LEU A 121 13.15 3.31 -28.18
N ALA A 122 11.86 3.49 -28.47
CA ALA A 122 11.25 3.05 -29.72
C ALA A 122 11.85 3.78 -30.95
N ALA A 123 12.12 5.08 -30.83
CA ALA A 123 12.79 5.84 -31.89
C ALA A 123 14.19 5.29 -32.19
N ALA A 124 15.00 5.05 -31.16
CA ALA A 124 16.35 4.48 -31.30
C ALA A 124 16.32 3.07 -31.95
N GLU A 125 15.34 2.23 -31.61
CA GLU A 125 15.17 0.92 -32.24
C GLU A 125 14.82 1.03 -33.74
N ASN A 126 13.96 1.97 -34.11
CA ASN A 126 13.58 2.20 -35.50
C ASN A 126 14.76 2.71 -36.33
N GLU A 127 15.58 3.60 -35.78
CA GLU A 127 16.82 4.06 -36.44
C GLU A 127 17.81 2.91 -36.68
N ARG A 128 17.99 2.03 -35.69
CA ARG A 128 18.84 0.83 -35.82
C ARG A 128 18.40 -0.08 -36.97
N ARG A 129 17.08 -0.23 -37.18
CA ARG A 129 16.52 -1.11 -38.24
C ARG A 129 16.64 -0.54 -39.65
N LYS A 130 16.87 0.78 -39.78
CA LYS A 130 17.02 1.46 -41.09
C LYS A 130 18.46 1.43 -41.63
N ARG A 131 19.44 1.09 -40.79
CA ARG A 131 20.86 0.95 -41.14
C ARG A 131 21.17 -0.51 -41.43
#